data_AF-Q9EUJ7-F1
#
_entry.id   AF-Q9EUJ7-F1
#
_cell.length_a   1.000
_cell.length_b   1.000
_cell.length_c   1.000
_cell.angle_alpha   90.00
_cell.angle_beta   90.00
_cell.angle_gamma   90.00
#
_symmetry.space_group_name_H-M   'P 1'
#
loop_
_entity.id
_entity.type
_entity.pdbx_description
1 polymer ?
#
loop_
_entity_poly.entity_id
_entity_poly.type
_entity_poly.pdbx_seq_one_letter_code
_entity_poly.pdbx_strand_id
1 'polypeptide(L)'
;MTMDNATRNDSRAVRVDTRLQRLLAWSPGQRDLIKTVALLLMVADHINRILHLNQEWLFLAGRGAFPLFALVWGLNLSRHTHIRQSAINRLWGWAVIAQSGYFLAGFPWYEGNILFAFAVTAQALKWCEQRCLFHSAAALLLLTAWIPLSGTSYGVAGVLVLVICYRLYRIHRY
;
A
#
# COMPACT_ATOMS: atom_id res chain seq x y z
N MET A 1 41.22 4.66 -16.41
CA MET A 1 40.20 5.63 -15.93
C MET A 1 38.88 4.95 -15.49
N THR A 2 38.89 3.66 -15.14
CA THR A 2 37.67 2.86 -14.85
C THR A 2 37.54 2.44 -13.38
N MET A 3 38.62 2.37 -12.59
CA MET A 3 38.57 1.95 -11.18
C MET A 3 37.98 3.00 -10.22
N ASP A 4 38.25 4.29 -10.44
CA ASP A 4 37.75 5.37 -9.57
C ASP A 4 36.23 5.58 -9.66
N ASN A 5 35.62 5.21 -10.78
CA ASN A 5 34.19 5.35 -10.98
C ASN A 5 33.41 4.22 -10.29
N ALA A 6 33.98 3.00 -10.26
CA ALA A 6 33.39 1.84 -9.59
C ALA A 6 33.36 2.02 -8.06
N THR A 7 34.48 2.40 -7.45
CA THR A 7 34.59 2.61 -6.00
C THR A 7 33.70 3.76 -5.49
N ARG A 8 33.57 4.83 -6.29
CA ARG A 8 32.67 5.96 -6.01
C ARG A 8 31.20 5.57 -6.09
N ASN A 9 30.83 4.67 -7.01
CA ASN A 9 29.45 4.23 -7.17
C ASN A 9 29.03 3.29 -6.01
N ASP A 10 29.91 2.36 -5.63
CA ASP A 10 29.69 1.46 -4.48
C ASP A 10 29.53 2.26 -3.18
N SER A 11 30.39 3.26 -2.96
CA SER A 11 30.32 4.12 -1.77
C SER A 11 29.02 4.93 -1.69
N ARG A 12 28.46 5.32 -2.84
CA ARG A 12 27.17 6.03 -2.91
C ARG A 12 26.01 5.07 -2.65
N ALA A 13 26.01 3.89 -3.26
CA ALA A 13 25.00 2.86 -3.05
C ALA A 13 24.92 2.48 -1.56
N VAL A 14 26.04 2.14 -0.93
CA VAL A 14 26.12 1.78 0.49
C VAL A 14 25.61 2.90 1.41
N ARG A 15 25.90 4.17 1.10
CA ARG A 15 25.42 5.32 1.89
C ARG A 15 23.91 5.53 1.76
N VAL A 16 23.37 5.33 0.56
CA VAL A 16 21.93 5.43 0.29
C VAL A 16 21.18 4.30 0.98
N ASP A 17 21.70 3.08 0.93
CA ASP A 17 21.15 1.90 1.62
C ASP A 17 21.13 2.12 3.13
N THR A 18 22.22 2.63 3.71
CA THR A 18 22.30 2.91 5.15
C THR A 18 21.31 3.99 5.61
N ARG A 19 21.05 5.02 4.78
CA ARG A 19 20.06 6.07 5.09
C ARG A 19 18.63 5.54 4.95
N LEU A 20 18.35 4.79 3.90
CA LEU A 20 17.05 4.15 3.69
C LEU A 20 16.76 3.17 4.81
N GLN A 21 17.69 2.29 5.17
CA GLN A 21 17.52 1.36 6.28
C GLN A 21 17.21 2.08 7.60
N ARG A 22 17.89 3.19 7.90
CA ARG A 22 17.58 4.01 9.08
C ARG A 22 16.19 4.63 9.03
N LEU A 23 15.77 5.14 7.88
CA LEU A 23 14.43 5.71 7.70
C LEU A 23 13.32 4.65 7.75
N LEU A 24 13.63 3.41 7.36
CA LEU A 24 12.69 2.29 7.25
C LEU A 24 12.66 1.39 8.50
N ALA A 25 13.62 1.55 9.41
CA ALA A 25 13.72 0.84 10.68
C ALA A 25 12.78 1.45 11.74
N TRP A 26 11.47 1.33 11.55
CA TRP A 26 10.50 1.77 12.55
C TRP A 26 10.28 0.74 13.64
N SER A 27 10.23 1.20 14.89
CA SER A 27 9.80 0.39 16.04
C SER A 27 8.33 -0.02 15.92
N PRO A 28 7.87 -1.08 16.63
CA PRO A 28 6.47 -1.46 16.67
C PRO A 28 5.55 -0.28 17.03
N GLY A 29 5.90 0.49 18.08
CA GLY A 29 5.12 1.65 18.51
C GLY A 29 5.05 2.78 17.47
N GLN A 30 6.14 3.05 16.75
CA GLN A 30 6.13 4.05 15.66
C GLN A 30 5.19 3.65 14.53
N ARG A 31 5.13 2.36 14.18
CA ARG A 31 4.23 1.87 13.13
C ARG A 31 2.77 2.01 13.53
N ASP A 32 2.46 1.71 14.78
CA ASP A 32 1.08 1.80 15.28
C ASP A 32 0.65 3.26 15.41
N LEU A 33 1.55 4.16 15.82
CA LEU A 33 1.31 5.61 15.75
C LEU A 33 1.07 6.08 14.32
N ILE A 34 1.93 5.72 13.36
CA ILE A 34 1.78 6.11 11.95
C ILE A 34 0.44 5.63 11.39
N LYS A 35 0.06 4.36 11.64
CA LYS A 35 -1.24 3.84 11.23
C LYS A 35 -2.40 4.61 11.86
N THR A 36 -2.28 4.95 13.14
CA THR A 36 -3.34 5.66 13.87
C THR A 36 -3.50 7.07 13.31
N VAL A 37 -2.40 7.81 13.13
CA VAL A 37 -2.40 9.14 12.51
C VAL A 37 -2.94 9.06 11.08
N ALA A 38 -2.48 8.11 10.26
CA ALA A 38 -2.98 7.92 8.91
C ALA A 38 -4.48 7.59 8.87
N LEU A 39 -4.97 6.76 9.81
CA LEU A 39 -6.40 6.44 9.92
C LEU A 39 -7.21 7.70 10.21
N LEU A 40 -6.78 8.49 11.20
CA LEU A 40 -7.46 9.72 11.59
C LEU A 40 -7.47 10.74 10.44
N LEU A 41 -6.35 10.90 9.72
CA LEU A 41 -6.28 11.77 8.55
C LEU A 41 -7.20 11.30 7.42
N MET A 42 -7.30 9.99 7.17
CA MET A 42 -8.20 9.43 6.16
C MET A 42 -9.67 9.66 6.51
N VAL A 43 -10.03 9.46 7.78
CA VAL A 43 -11.39 9.72 8.29
C VAL A 43 -11.71 11.21 8.22
N ALA A 44 -10.79 12.09 8.59
CA ALA A 44 -10.96 13.53 8.50
C ALA A 44 -11.23 13.99 7.04
N ASP A 45 -10.47 13.48 6.06
CA ASP A 45 -10.75 13.75 4.63
C ASP A 45 -12.14 13.27 4.21
N HIS A 46 -12.57 12.09 4.67
CA HIS A 46 -13.91 11.60 4.37
C HIS A 46 -14.98 12.51 4.99
N ILE A 47 -14.82 12.95 6.24
CA ILE A 47 -15.73 13.92 6.87
C ILE A 47 -15.78 15.24 6.08
N ASN A 48 -14.62 15.75 5.64
CA ASN A 48 -14.53 16.96 4.81
C ASN A 48 -15.34 16.83 3.51
N ARG A 49 -15.27 15.67 2.86
CA ARG A 49 -16.02 15.38 1.63
C ARG A 49 -17.51 15.19 1.88
N ILE A 50 -17.87 14.42 2.91
CA ILE A 50 -19.27 14.11 3.26
C ILE A 50 -20.01 15.39 3.68
N LEU A 51 -19.36 16.25 4.45
CA LEU A 51 -19.93 17.52 4.93
C LEU A 51 -19.73 18.68 3.94
N HIS A 52 -19.14 18.43 2.76
CA HIS A 52 -18.86 19.44 1.74
C HIS A 52 -18.11 20.69 2.26
N LEU A 53 -17.21 20.50 3.24
CA LEU A 53 -16.49 21.58 3.91
C LEU A 53 -15.41 22.24 3.02
N ASN A 54 -15.07 21.62 1.88
CA ASN A 54 -14.14 22.10 0.86
C ASN A 54 -12.76 22.55 1.38
N GLN A 55 -12.30 21.98 2.50
CA GLN A 55 -10.99 22.32 3.06
C GLN A 55 -9.88 21.59 2.28
N GLU A 56 -9.08 22.32 1.52
CA GLU A 56 -8.00 21.76 0.69
C GLU A 56 -6.93 21.04 1.53
N TRP A 57 -6.58 21.58 2.71
CA TRP A 57 -5.59 20.96 3.60
C TRP A 57 -6.00 19.58 4.10
N LEU A 58 -7.29 19.38 4.41
CA LEU A 58 -7.80 18.07 4.83
C LEU A 58 -7.78 17.06 3.67
N PHE A 59 -8.05 17.54 2.46
CA PHE A 59 -7.94 16.74 1.24
C PHE A 59 -6.50 16.29 0.94
N LEU A 60 -5.52 17.18 1.08
CA LEU A 60 -4.11 16.82 0.94
C LEU A 60 -3.68 15.86 2.05
N ALA A 61 -4.12 16.08 3.29
CA ALA A 61 -3.77 15.23 4.42
C ALA A 61 -4.33 13.81 4.28
N GLY A 62 -5.57 13.65 3.80
CA GLY A 62 -6.15 12.34 3.47
C GLY A 62 -5.37 11.62 2.37
N ARG A 63 -4.89 12.34 1.36
CA ARG A 63 -4.01 11.77 0.33
C ARG A 63 -2.64 11.37 0.84
N GLY A 64 -2.12 12.05 1.86
CA GLY A 64 -0.90 11.66 2.58
C GLY A 64 -1.06 10.38 3.42
N ALA A 65 -2.27 10.07 3.89
CA ALA A 65 -2.53 8.87 4.70
C ALA A 65 -2.32 7.58 3.90
N PHE A 66 -2.72 7.54 2.63
CA PHE A 66 -2.59 6.33 1.80
C PHE A 66 -1.11 5.87 1.63
N PRO A 67 -0.16 6.72 1.20
CA PRO A 67 1.25 6.36 1.14
C PRO A 67 1.84 5.88 2.48
N LEU A 68 1.42 6.48 3.60
CA LEU A 68 1.84 6.04 4.93
C LEU A 68 1.35 4.62 5.24
N PHE A 69 0.08 4.32 4.96
CA PHE A 69 -0.43 2.95 5.08
C PHE A 69 0.28 1.99 4.13
N ALA A 70 0.55 2.39 2.89
CA ALA A 70 1.26 1.58 1.90
C ALA A 70 2.68 1.22 2.36
N LEU A 71 3.40 2.16 2.97
CA LEU A 71 4.73 1.91 3.54
C LEU A 71 4.68 0.93 4.70
N VAL A 72 3.81 1.17 5.69
CA VAL A 72 3.71 0.29 6.86
C VAL A 72 3.22 -1.11 6.48
N TRP A 73 2.30 -1.20 5.52
CA TRP A 73 1.82 -2.46 4.96
C TRP A 73 2.92 -3.21 4.21
N GLY A 74 3.65 -2.53 3.31
CA GLY A 74 4.75 -3.11 2.55
C GLY A 74 5.85 -3.64 3.47
N LEU A 75 6.18 -2.91 4.54
CA LEU A 75 7.12 -3.33 5.58
C LEU A 75 6.62 -4.51 6.41
N ASN A 76 5.31 -4.59 6.70
CA ASN A 76 4.74 -5.72 7.41
C ASN A 76 4.77 -6.98 6.54
N LEU A 77 4.42 -6.83 5.26
CA LEU A 77 4.37 -7.94 4.31
C LEU A 77 5.77 -8.48 3.99
N SER A 78 6.75 -7.58 3.83
CA SER A 78 8.13 -7.95 3.52
C SER A 78 8.86 -8.65 4.66
N ARG A 79 8.36 -8.58 5.91
CA ARG A 79 8.93 -9.28 7.08
C ARG A 79 8.70 -10.78 7.05
N HIS A 80 7.73 -11.26 6.28
CA HIS A 80 7.50 -12.69 6.11
C HIS A 80 8.18 -13.18 4.83
N THR A 81 8.80 -14.37 4.87
CA THR A 81 9.48 -14.96 3.70
C THR A 81 8.52 -15.20 2.54
N HIS A 82 7.28 -15.53 2.87
CA HIS A 82 6.16 -15.73 1.95
C HIS A 82 4.95 -14.93 2.40
N ILE A 83 4.15 -14.47 1.44
CA ILE A 83 2.88 -13.79 1.74
C ILE A 83 1.86 -14.81 2.26
N ARG A 84 1.40 -14.62 3.51
CA ARG A 84 0.44 -15.52 4.16
C ARG A 84 -0.99 -15.26 3.67
N GLN A 85 -1.68 -16.32 3.21
CA GLN A 85 -3.10 -16.20 2.79
C GLN A 85 -4.00 -15.72 3.93
N SER A 86 -3.73 -16.14 5.18
CA SER A 86 -4.54 -15.71 6.33
C SER A 86 -4.52 -14.20 6.56
N ALA A 87 -3.39 -13.54 6.27
CA ALA A 87 -3.28 -12.09 6.33
C ALA A 87 -4.08 -11.41 5.20
N ILE A 88 -4.04 -11.99 3.98
CA ILE A 88 -4.85 -11.50 2.84
C ILE A 88 -6.34 -11.70 3.11
N ASN A 89 -6.76 -12.85 3.63
CA ASN A 89 -8.16 -13.13 3.96
C ASN A 89 -8.69 -12.17 5.04
N ARG A 90 -7.86 -11.81 6.01
CA ARG A 90 -8.19 -10.76 6.97
C ARG A 90 -8.40 -9.41 6.29
N LEU A 91 -7.55 -9.03 5.32
CA LEU A 91 -7.75 -7.80 4.53
C LEU A 91 -9.07 -7.83 3.76
N TRP A 92 -9.40 -8.94 3.09
CA TRP A 92 -10.68 -9.11 2.42
C TRP A 92 -11.87 -8.97 3.39
N GLY A 93 -11.81 -9.63 4.54
CA GLY A 93 -12.86 -9.53 5.56
C GLY A 93 -13.05 -8.10 6.06
N TRP A 94 -11.95 -7.40 6.38
CA TRP A 94 -12.02 -5.99 6.79
C TRP A 94 -12.48 -5.07 5.65
N ALA A 95 -12.11 -5.35 4.40
CA ALA A 95 -12.58 -4.58 3.25
C ALA A 95 -14.10 -4.69 3.06
N VAL A 96 -14.67 -5.88 3.24
CA VAL A 96 -16.13 -6.08 3.20
C VAL A 96 -16.82 -5.33 4.35
N ILE A 97 -16.30 -5.44 5.57
CA ILE A 97 -16.86 -4.73 6.74
C ILE A 97 -16.79 -3.21 6.52
N ALA A 98 -15.66 -2.70 6.03
CA ALA A 98 -15.47 -1.28 5.74
C ALA A 98 -16.37 -0.78 4.60
N GLN A 99 -16.71 -1.64 3.63
CA GLN A 99 -17.60 -1.29 2.53
C GLN A 99 -18.98 -0.87 3.03
N SER A 100 -19.48 -1.48 4.10
CA SER A 100 -20.74 -1.07 4.73
C SER A 100 -20.66 0.38 5.24
N GLY A 101 -19.59 0.74 5.93
CA GLY A 101 -19.36 2.13 6.37
C GLY A 101 -19.16 3.09 5.20
N TYR A 102 -18.48 2.62 4.14
CA TYR A 102 -18.26 3.37 2.90
C TYR A 102 -19.58 3.72 2.20
N PHE A 103 -20.49 2.76 2.11
CA PHE A 103 -21.82 2.96 1.56
C PHE A 103 -22.69 3.90 2.42
N LEU A 104 -22.69 3.72 3.74
CA LEU A 104 -23.42 4.59 4.68
C LEU A 104 -22.91 6.04 4.67
N ALA A 105 -21.64 6.24 4.33
CA ALA A 105 -21.04 7.55 4.14
C ALA A 105 -21.45 8.23 2.81
N GLY A 106 -22.28 7.60 1.98
CA GLY A 106 -22.82 8.19 0.75
C GLY A 106 -21.94 7.99 -0.49
N PHE A 107 -20.89 7.17 -0.40
CA PHE A 107 -20.09 6.81 -1.58
C PHE A 107 -20.78 5.73 -2.44
N PRO A 108 -20.49 5.66 -3.75
CA PRO A 108 -21.10 4.65 -4.61
C PRO A 108 -20.76 3.23 -4.14
N TRP A 109 -21.79 2.41 -3.95
CA TRP A 109 -21.64 1.06 -3.40
C TRP A 109 -20.78 0.12 -4.25
N TYR A 110 -20.73 0.38 -5.57
CA TYR A 110 -19.94 -0.39 -6.53
C TYR A 110 -18.46 0.01 -6.55
N GLU A 111 -18.11 1.17 -5.97
CA GLU A 111 -16.71 1.56 -5.82
C GLU A 111 -16.14 0.95 -4.54
N GLY A 112 -15.11 0.13 -4.68
CA GLY A 112 -14.51 -0.54 -3.55
C GLY A 112 -13.69 0.44 -2.73
N ASN A 113 -13.80 0.36 -1.40
CA ASN A 113 -12.95 1.11 -0.47
C ASN A 113 -11.45 0.73 -0.57
N ILE A 114 -10.61 1.56 0.06
CA ILE A 114 -9.16 1.45 -0.07
C ILE A 114 -8.58 0.11 0.40
N LEU A 115 -9.23 -0.59 1.34
CA LEU A 115 -8.76 -1.90 1.83
C LEU A 115 -8.85 -2.98 0.74
N PHE A 116 -9.78 -2.85 -0.21
CA PHE A 116 -9.82 -3.73 -1.37
C PHE A 116 -8.58 -3.55 -2.26
N ALA A 117 -8.07 -2.32 -2.41
CA ALA A 117 -6.82 -2.09 -3.14
C ALA A 117 -5.63 -2.82 -2.49
N PHE A 118 -5.55 -2.80 -1.16
CA PHE A 118 -4.57 -3.58 -0.41
C PHE A 118 -4.76 -5.09 -0.61
N ALA A 119 -5.99 -5.59 -0.50
CA ALA A 119 -6.30 -7.01 -0.62
C ALA A 119 -5.99 -7.56 -2.02
N VAL A 120 -6.44 -6.86 -3.08
CA VAL A 120 -6.19 -7.19 -4.48
C VAL A 120 -4.68 -7.20 -4.77
N THR A 121 -3.96 -6.16 -4.35
CA THR A 121 -2.51 -6.09 -4.57
C THR A 121 -1.78 -7.20 -3.83
N ALA A 122 -2.14 -7.47 -2.57
CA ALA A 122 -1.57 -8.58 -1.79
C ALA A 122 -1.78 -9.94 -2.46
N GLN A 123 -3.00 -10.18 -2.95
CA GLN A 123 -3.38 -11.43 -3.60
C GLN A 123 -2.64 -11.61 -4.93
N ALA A 124 -2.57 -10.56 -5.75
CA ALA A 124 -1.83 -10.57 -7.00
C ALA A 124 -0.33 -10.83 -6.77
N LEU A 125 0.29 -10.14 -5.80
CA LEU A 125 1.69 -10.37 -5.43
C LEU A 125 1.95 -11.80 -5.00
N LYS A 126 1.07 -12.38 -4.15
CA LYS A 126 1.20 -13.76 -3.70
C LYS A 126 1.13 -14.75 -4.86
N TRP A 127 0.18 -14.59 -5.78
CA TRP A 127 0.07 -15.46 -6.95
C TRP A 127 1.28 -15.33 -7.88
N CYS A 128 1.86 -14.13 -8.00
CA CYS A 128 3.12 -13.93 -8.72
C CYS A 128 4.32 -14.63 -8.06
N GLU A 129 4.34 -14.83 -6.73
CA GLU A 129 5.40 -15.60 -6.05
C GLU A 129 5.42 -17.08 -6.46
N GLN A 130 4.27 -17.63 -6.84
CA GLN A 130 4.11 -19.06 -7.15
C GLN A 130 4.60 -19.44 -8.56
N ARG A 131 5.06 -18.46 -9.37
CA ARG A 131 5.67 -18.63 -10.71
C ARG A 131 4.93 -19.60 -11.64
N CYS A 132 3.61 -19.58 -11.60
CA CYS A 132 2.75 -20.42 -12.43
C CYS A 132 1.93 -19.55 -13.37
N LEU A 133 1.87 -19.89 -14.66
CA LEU A 133 1.15 -19.11 -15.67
C LEU A 133 -0.33 -18.91 -15.32
N PHE A 134 -0.99 -19.94 -14.80
CA PHE A 134 -2.38 -19.84 -14.33
C PHE A 134 -2.53 -18.80 -13.22
N HIS A 135 -1.63 -18.80 -12.24
CA HIS A 135 -1.66 -17.85 -11.13
C HIS A 135 -1.34 -16.42 -11.59
N SER A 136 -0.43 -16.25 -12.55
CA SER A 136 -0.16 -14.95 -13.18
C SER A 136 -1.36 -14.43 -13.99
N ALA A 137 -2.03 -15.31 -14.74
CA ALA A 137 -3.26 -14.97 -15.46
C ALA A 137 -4.39 -14.60 -14.48
N ALA A 138 -4.56 -15.36 -13.38
CA ALA A 138 -5.52 -15.05 -12.33
C ALA A 138 -5.23 -13.70 -11.64
N ALA A 139 -3.96 -13.38 -11.40
CA ALA A 139 -3.55 -12.07 -10.87
C ALA A 139 -3.90 -10.94 -11.83
N LEU A 140 -3.65 -11.11 -13.14
CA LEU A 140 -4.00 -10.13 -14.15
C LEU A 140 -5.52 -9.95 -14.27
N LEU A 141 -6.28 -11.04 -14.27
CA LEU A 141 -7.75 -10.98 -14.26
C LEU A 141 -8.28 -10.26 -13.02
N LEU A 142 -7.73 -10.54 -11.84
CA LEU A 142 -8.14 -9.87 -10.61
C LEU A 142 -7.85 -8.36 -10.67
N LEU A 143 -6.67 -7.96 -11.16
CA LEU A 143 -6.30 -6.56 -11.31
C LEU A 143 -7.18 -5.84 -12.34
N THR A 144 -7.44 -6.46 -13.48
CA THR A 144 -8.30 -5.89 -14.52
C THR A 144 -9.75 -5.76 -14.07
N ALA A 145 -10.28 -6.72 -13.32
CA ALA A 145 -11.60 -6.63 -12.71
C ALA A 145 -11.69 -5.55 -11.61
N TRP A 146 -10.59 -5.30 -10.89
CA TRP A 146 -10.53 -4.30 -9.83
C TRP A 146 -10.47 -2.85 -10.35
N ILE A 147 -9.76 -2.59 -11.45
CA ILE A 147 -9.52 -1.23 -11.95
C ILE A 147 -10.82 -0.42 -12.14
N PRO A 148 -11.90 -0.94 -12.76
CA PRO A 148 -13.16 -0.22 -12.90
C PRO A 148 -13.82 0.15 -11.56
N LEU A 149 -13.58 -0.64 -10.52
CA LEU A 149 -14.19 -0.49 -9.19
C LEU A 149 -13.36 0.44 -8.28
N SER A 150 -12.26 0.99 -8.78
CA SER A 150 -11.25 1.66 -7.95
C SER A 150 -11.23 3.19 -8.10
N GLY A 151 -12.33 3.78 -8.61
CA GLY A 151 -12.48 5.22 -8.85
C GLY A 151 -12.12 6.09 -7.64
N THR A 152 -12.62 5.72 -6.46
CA THR A 152 -12.31 6.37 -5.19
C THR A 152 -11.09 5.81 -4.45
N SER A 153 -10.54 4.69 -4.91
CA SER A 153 -9.44 3.95 -4.25
C SER A 153 -8.11 4.03 -4.99
N TYR A 154 -7.83 5.22 -5.57
CA TYR A 154 -6.56 5.57 -6.23
C TYR A 154 -6.23 4.78 -7.49
N GLY A 155 -7.12 3.94 -8.00
CA GLY A 155 -6.93 3.32 -9.31
C GLY A 155 -5.67 2.46 -9.43
N VAL A 156 -5.10 2.51 -10.64
CA VAL A 156 -3.79 1.95 -10.97
C VAL A 156 -2.68 2.58 -10.14
N ALA A 157 -2.74 3.88 -9.85
CA ALA A 157 -1.71 4.57 -9.06
C ALA A 157 -1.61 3.99 -7.64
N GLY A 158 -2.74 3.65 -7.02
CA GLY A 158 -2.78 2.98 -5.72
C GLY A 158 -2.07 1.63 -5.75
N VAL A 159 -2.38 0.79 -6.74
CA VAL A 159 -1.71 -0.51 -6.92
C VAL A 159 -0.20 -0.33 -7.13
N LEU A 160 0.22 0.63 -7.96
CA LEU A 160 1.64 0.89 -8.21
C LEU A 160 2.38 1.31 -6.94
N VAL A 161 1.82 2.22 -6.15
CA VAL A 161 2.42 2.64 -4.87
C VAL A 161 2.57 1.45 -3.93
N LEU A 162 1.56 0.59 -3.81
CA LEU A 162 1.62 -0.61 -2.98
C LEU A 162 2.71 -1.58 -3.43
N VAL A 163 2.79 -1.84 -4.74
CA VAL A 163 3.84 -2.69 -5.33
C VAL A 163 5.22 -2.10 -5.08
N ILE A 164 5.41 -0.80 -5.29
CA ILE A 164 6.68 -0.10 -5.06
C ILE A 164 7.08 -0.20 -3.58
N CYS A 165 6.19 0.15 -2.66
CA CYS A 165 6.46 0.06 -1.22
C CYS A 165 6.90 -1.36 -0.84
N TYR A 166 6.17 -2.39 -1.29
CA TYR A 166 6.54 -3.77 -1.03
C TYR A 166 7.92 -4.15 -1.62
N ARG A 167 8.20 -3.76 -2.87
CA ARG A 167 9.49 -4.03 -3.53
C ARG A 167 10.66 -3.33 -2.85
N LEU A 168 10.48 -2.07 -2.44
CA LEU A 168 11.49 -1.32 -1.69
C LEU A 168 11.97 -2.10 -0.47
N TYR A 169 11.05 -2.61 0.36
CA TYR A 169 11.46 -3.38 1.54
C TYR A 169 12.00 -4.78 1.23
N ARG A 170 11.64 -5.38 0.09
CA ARG A 170 12.10 -6.72 -0.28
C ARG A 170 13.52 -6.74 -0.87
N ILE A 171 13.91 -5.68 -1.58
CA ILE A 171 15.25 -5.54 -2.16
C ILE A 171 16.31 -5.41 -1.04
N HIS A 172 16.04 -4.61 -0.01
CA HIS A 172 16.98 -4.37 1.09
C HIS A 172 17.04 -5.50 2.15
N ARG A 173 16.49 -6.68 1.86
CA ARG A 173 16.50 -7.85 2.76
C ARG A 173 17.63 -8.84 2.48
N TYR A 174 18.47 -8.55 1.49
CA TYR A 174 19.65 -9.34 1.12
C TYR A 174 20.90 -8.47 1.16
#